data_AF-A0A2D0ANB2-F1
#
_entry.id   AF-A0A2D0ANB2-F1
#
_cell.length_a   1.000
_cell.length_b   1.000
_cell.length_c   1.000
_cell.angle_alpha   90.00
_cell.angle_beta   90.00
_cell.angle_gamma   90.00
#
_symmetry.space_group_name_H-M   'P 1'
#
loop_
_entity.id
_entity.type
_entity.pdbx_description
1 polymer ?
#
loop_
_entity_poly.entity_id
_entity_poly.type
_entity_poly.pdbx_seq_one_letter_code
_entity_poly.pdbx_strand_id
1 'polypeptide(L)'
;MIVLNPTDSPFLQFDVVHCAHERALILLDTAQEAACFAKDGMEPGKAQDRAFADAMCILTVAHEYLTAIDKAMGQIQANIAKGAGS
;
A
#
# COMPACT_ATOMS: atom_id res chain seq x y z
N MET A 1 5.73 3.85 -6.16
CA MET A 1 6.31 2.56 -6.58
C MET A 1 7.59 2.33 -5.78
N ILE A 2 7.76 1.17 -5.15
CA ILE A 2 8.92 0.87 -4.29
C ILE A 2 10.11 0.54 -5.19
N VAL A 3 11.22 1.24 -5.00
CA VAL A 3 12.47 0.99 -5.73
C VAL A 3 13.54 0.68 -4.69
N LEU A 4 13.99 -0.57 -4.68
CA LEU A 4 15.08 -1.01 -3.82
C LEU A 4 16.40 -0.92 -4.59
N ASN A 5 17.41 -0.30 -3.97
CA ASN A 5 18.75 -0.35 -4.51
C ASN A 5 19.44 -1.64 -4.02
N PRO A 6 19.84 -2.57 -4.92
CA PRO A 6 20.38 -3.88 -4.54
C PRO A 6 21.70 -3.81 -3.75
N THR A 7 22.42 -2.69 -3.82
CA THR A 7 23.66 -2.48 -3.05
C THR A 7 23.43 -1.95 -1.64
N ASP A 8 22.22 -1.49 -1.33
CA ASP A 8 21.89 -0.99 0.01
C ASP A 8 21.84 -2.14 1.01
N SER A 9 22.17 -1.83 2.27
CA SER A 9 22.00 -2.80 3.34
C SER A 9 20.53 -3.22 3.48
N PRO A 10 20.24 -4.46 3.93
CA PRO A 10 18.86 -4.91 4.16
C PRO A 10 18.06 -4.01 5.11
N PHE A 11 18.73 -3.34 6.07
CA PHE A 11 18.10 -2.38 6.97
C PHE A 11 17.57 -1.14 6.23
N LEU A 12 18.35 -0.58 5.29
CA LEU A 12 17.93 0.55 4.46
C LEU A 12 16.81 0.16 3.50
N GLN A 13 16.90 -1.04 2.91
CA GLN A 13 15.83 -1.57 2.05
C GLN A 13 14.53 -1.77 2.85
N PHE A 14 14.62 -2.24 4.10
CA PHE A 14 13.46 -2.41 4.97
C PHE A 14 12.82 -1.07 5.36
N ASP A 15 13.61 -0.03 5.63
CA ASP A 15 13.10 1.31 5.93
C ASP A 15 12.24 1.87 4.78
N VAL A 16 12.70 1.72 3.54
CA VAL A 16 11.94 2.11 2.34
C VAL A 16 10.61 1.35 2.25
N VAL A 17 10.62 0.05 2.55
CA VAL A 17 9.40 -0.78 2.56
C VAL A 17 8.47 -0.36 3.69
N HIS A 18 9.00 -0.05 4.88
CA HIS A 18 8.22 0.40 6.02
C HIS A 18 7.50 1.72 5.73
N CYS A 19 8.20 2.71 5.15
CA CYS A 19 7.56 3.95 4.71
C CYS A 19 6.46 3.72 3.67
N ALA A 20 6.63 2.76 2.76
CA ALA A 20 5.60 2.41 1.79
C ALA A 20 4.40 1.73 2.46
N HIS A 21 4.64 0.92 3.49
CA HIS A 21 3.60 0.28 4.30
C HIS A 21 2.77 1.31 5.07
N GLU A 22 3.40 2.29 5.72
CA GLU A 22 2.68 3.38 6.39
C GLU A 22 1.76 4.14 5.43
N ARG A 23 2.22 4.42 4.20
CA ARG A 23 1.39 5.05 3.16
C ARG A 23 0.20 4.17 2.77
N ALA A 24 0.40 2.85 2.65
CA ALA A 24 -0.68 1.92 2.37
C ALA A 24 -1.75 1.94 3.46
N LEU A 25 -1.35 2.00 4.74
CA LEU A 25 -2.27 2.10 5.87
C LEU A 25 -3.08 3.40 5.84
N ILE A 26 -2.45 4.54 5.54
CA ILE A 26 -3.15 5.82 5.40
C ILE A 26 -4.18 5.77 4.27
N LEU A 27 -3.85 5.12 3.14
CA LEU A 27 -4.78 4.97 2.03
C LEU A 27 -5.97 4.07 2.39
N LEU A 28 -5.73 2.99 3.13
CA LEU A 28 -6.80 2.11 3.62
C LEU A 28 -7.76 2.86 4.55
N ASP A 29 -7.21 3.63 5.49
CA ASP A 29 -7.99 4.44 6.44
C ASP A 29 -8.83 5.50 5.69
N THR A 30 -8.20 6.25 4.79
CA THR A 30 -8.88 7.24 3.94
C THR A 30 -10.01 6.59 3.13
N ALA A 31 -9.78 5.41 2.56
CA ALA A 31 -10.79 4.74 1.76
C ALA A 31 -11.96 4.23 2.61
N GLN A 32 -11.67 3.75 3.82
CA GLN A 32 -12.70 3.36 4.79
C GLN A 32 -13.55 4.57 5.19
N GLU A 33 -12.92 5.70 5.54
CA GLU A 33 -13.63 6.93 5.86
C GLU A 33 -14.53 7.40 4.70
N ALA A 34 -14.00 7.39 3.46
CA ALA A 34 -14.76 7.76 2.27
C ALA A 34 -15.96 6.83 2.03
N ALA A 35 -15.79 5.52 2.22
CA ALA A 35 -16.87 4.55 2.09
C ALA A 35 -17.94 4.72 3.19
N CYS A 36 -17.53 4.97 4.43
CA CYS A 36 -18.43 5.28 5.54
C CYS A 36 -19.21 6.57 5.28
N PHE A 37 -18.55 7.63 4.82
CA PHE A 37 -19.21 8.88 4.45
C PHE A 37 -20.22 8.67 3.32
N ALA A 38 -19.86 7.93 2.27
CA ALA A 38 -20.78 7.61 1.18
C ALA A 38 -22.02 6.86 1.69
N LYS A 39 -21.83 5.88 2.58
CA LYS A 39 -22.92 5.05 3.11
C LYS A 39 -23.84 5.79 4.06
N ASP A 40 -23.26 6.49 5.05
CA ASP A 40 -23.99 6.99 6.22
C ASP A 40 -24.26 8.51 6.12
N GLY A 41 -23.51 9.23 5.28
CA GLY A 41 -23.57 10.69 5.13
C GLY A 41 -24.25 11.18 3.85
N MET A 42 -24.69 10.29 2.95
CA MET A 42 -25.28 10.67 1.67
C MET A 42 -26.59 9.92 1.39
N GLU A 43 -27.55 10.61 0.77
CA GLU A 43 -28.78 10.01 0.27
C GLU A 43 -28.52 9.08 -0.93
N PRO A 44 -29.29 8.00 -1.08
CA PRO A 44 -29.14 7.08 -2.21
C PRO A 44 -29.28 7.75 -3.58
N GLY A 45 -28.34 7.43 -4.47
CA GLY A 45 -28.35 7.89 -5.85
C GLY A 45 -26.95 8.14 -6.41
N LYS A 46 -26.91 8.79 -7.58
CA LYS A 46 -25.67 8.96 -8.38
C LYS A 46 -24.51 9.61 -7.60
N ALA A 47 -24.81 10.49 -6.64
CA ALA A 47 -23.78 11.13 -5.82
C ALA A 47 -23.14 10.15 -4.82
N GLN A 48 -23.94 9.32 -4.17
CA GLN A 48 -23.47 8.24 -3.29
C GLN A 48 -22.67 7.19 -4.09
N ASP A 49 -23.17 6.78 -5.26
CA ASP A 49 -22.46 5.84 -6.14
C ASP A 49 -21.08 6.36 -6.54
N ARG A 50 -20.99 7.67 -6.81
CA ARG A 50 -19.72 8.32 -7.14
C ARG A 50 -18.77 8.31 -5.95
N ALA A 51 -19.25 8.62 -4.75
CA ALA A 51 -18.44 8.60 -3.54
C ALA A 51 -17.90 7.20 -3.22
N PHE A 52 -18.72 6.15 -3.42
CA PHE A 52 -18.23 4.76 -3.35
C PHE A 52 -17.19 4.45 -4.42
N ALA A 53 -17.38 4.91 -5.66
CA ALA A 53 -16.40 4.73 -6.73
C ALA A 53 -15.06 5.40 -6.40
N ASP A 54 -15.09 6.61 -5.85
CA ASP A 54 -13.88 7.32 -5.43
C ASP A 54 -13.18 6.57 -4.27
N ALA A 55 -13.93 6.04 -3.29
CA ALA A 55 -13.37 5.18 -2.23
C ALA A 55 -12.72 3.89 -2.80
N MET A 56 -13.35 3.26 -3.79
CA MET A 56 -12.79 2.09 -4.49
C MET A 56 -11.51 2.41 -5.27
N CYS A 57 -11.40 3.61 -5.85
CA CYS A 57 -10.16 4.05 -6.46
C CYS A 57 -9.02 4.13 -5.44
N ILE A 58 -9.28 4.68 -4.24
CA ILE A 58 -8.28 4.75 -3.17
C ILE A 58 -7.88 3.35 -2.70
N LEU A 59 -8.84 2.44 -2.51
CA LEU A 59 -8.58 1.03 -2.18
C LEU A 59 -7.69 0.35 -3.24
N THR A 60 -7.92 0.64 -4.52
CA THR A 60 -7.11 0.09 -5.62
C THR A 60 -5.66 0.55 -5.51
N VAL A 61 -5.44 1.84 -5.23
CA VAL A 61 -4.08 2.37 -5.01
C VAL A 61 -3.43 1.72 -3.77
N ALA A 62 -4.17 1.57 -2.68
CA ALA A 62 -3.67 0.88 -1.48
C ALA A 62 -3.26 -0.57 -1.80
N HIS A 63 -4.06 -1.29 -2.58
CA HIS A 63 -3.77 -2.65 -3.03
C HIS A 63 -2.49 -2.73 -3.87
N GLU A 64 -2.25 -1.76 -4.76
CA GLU A 64 -1.01 -1.69 -5.54
C GLU A 64 0.22 -1.49 -4.63
N TYR A 65 0.11 -0.66 -3.59
CA TYR A 65 1.17 -0.51 -2.60
C TYR A 65 1.44 -1.82 -1.87
N LEU A 66 0.41 -2.50 -1.35
CA LEU A 66 0.55 -3.78 -0.65
C LEU A 66 1.20 -4.85 -1.54
N THR A 67 0.81 -4.91 -2.82
CA THR A 67 1.40 -5.83 -3.79
C THR A 67 2.87 -5.50 -4.06
N ALA A 68 3.23 -4.22 -4.12
CA ALA A 68 4.63 -3.80 -4.28
C ALA A 68 5.45 -4.11 -3.02
N ILE A 69 4.87 -3.97 -1.83
CA ILE A 69 5.50 -4.29 -0.54
C ILE A 69 5.83 -5.78 -0.48
N ASP A 70 4.88 -6.65 -0.80
CA ASP A 70 5.09 -8.10 -0.79
C ASP A 70 6.26 -8.51 -1.71
N LYS A 71 6.28 -7.98 -2.94
CA LYS A 71 7.39 -8.19 -3.88
C LYS A 71 8.73 -7.69 -3.34
N ALA A 72 8.75 -6.50 -2.74
CA ALA A 72 9.97 -5.91 -2.18
C ALA A 72 10.49 -6.71 -0.99
N MET A 73 9.61 -7.17 -0.10
CA MET A 73 9.97 -8.04 1.03
C MET A 73 10.57 -9.37 0.55
N GLY A 74 9.98 -9.98 -0.49
CA GLY A 74 10.54 -11.20 -1.10
C GLY A 74 11.95 -10.98 -1.67
N GLN A 75 12.22 -9.83 -2.28
CA GLN A 75 13.55 -9.47 -2.77
C GLN A 75 14.57 -9.31 -1.64
N ILE A 76 14.20 -8.61 -0.57
CA ILE A 76 15.06 -8.42 0.61
C ILE A 76 15.43 -9.77 1.22
N GLN A 77 14.45 -10.64 1.45
CA GLN A 77 14.68 -11.98 1.99
C GLN A 77 15.61 -12.82 1.11
N ALA A 78 15.41 -12.79 -0.21
CA ALA A 78 16.28 -13.50 -1.14
C ALA A 78 17.72 -12.97 -1.12
N ASN A 79 17.92 -11.66 -0.97
CA ASN A 79 19.24 -11.04 -0.90
C ASN A 79 19.96 -11.41 0.41
N ILE A 80 19.26 -11.39 1.55
CA ILE A 80 19.81 -11.83 2.84
C ILE A 80 20.25 -13.29 2.76
N ALA A 81 19.41 -14.17 2.21
CA ALA A 81 19.72 -15.60 2.09
C ALA A 81 20.97 -15.87 1.23
N LYS A 82 21.16 -15.09 0.14
CA LYS A 82 22.35 -15.19 -0.71
C LYS A 82 23.63 -14.71 -0.01
N GLY A 83 23.54 -13.63 0.78
CA GLY A 83 24.68 -13.09 1.53
C GLY A 83 25.10 -13.92 2.74
N ALA A 84 24.23 -14.79 3.25
CA ALA A 84 24.54 -15.69 4.37
C ALA A 84 25.29 -16.98 3.94
N GLY A 85 25.38 -17.25 2.64
CA GLY A 85 26.05 -18.44 2.07
C GLY A 85 27.44 -18.18 1.50
N SER A 86 27.97 -16.96 1.65
CA SER A 86 29.32 -16.51 1.26
C SER A 86 30.19 -16.30 2.50
#